data_AF-M1ZMI5-F1
#
_entry.id   AF-M1ZMI5-F1
#
_cell.length_a   1.000
_cell.length_b   1.000
_cell.length_c   1.000
_cell.angle_alpha   90.00
_cell.angle_beta   90.00
_cell.angle_gamma   90.00
#
_symmetry.space_group_name_H-M   'P 1'
#
loop_
_entity.id
_entity.type
_entity.pdbx_description
1 polymer ?
#
loop_
_entity_poly.entity_id
_entity_poly.type
_entity_poly.pdbx_seq_one_letter_code
_entity_poly.pdbx_strand_id
1 'polypeptide(L)' 'MKYCVESYSEDFDTVTASCQTLSTSRRILNLCEGDRVSTNIGVTTRCCSENMCNDVGIEKRTKKDSSAGKQKIEH' A
#
# COMPACT_ATOMS: atom_id res chain seq x y z
N MET A 1 -5.68 7.61 18.15
CA MET A 1 -6.00 7.51 16.71
C MET A 1 -5.08 6.50 16.07
N LYS A 2 -5.62 5.62 15.22
CA LYS A 2 -4.89 4.58 14.50
C LYS A 2 -4.88 4.93 13.02
N TYR A 3 -3.73 4.83 12.37
CA TYR A 3 -3.58 5.00 10.93
C TYR A 3 -3.20 3.67 10.29
N CYS A 4 -3.84 3.40 9.17
CA CYS A 4 -3.47 2.34 8.25
C CYS A 4 -2.51 2.97 7.22
N VAL A 5 -1.37 2.33 7.02
CA VAL A 5 -0.33 2.76 6.08
C VAL A 5 -0.18 1.67 5.03
N GLU A 6 -0.16 2.05 3.77
CA GLU A 6 0.27 1.19 2.68
C GLU A 6 1.41 1.84 1.91
N SER A 7 2.32 1.02 1.39
CA SER A 7 3.27 1.45 0.38
C SER A 7 3.41 0.41 -0.72
N TYR A 8 3.56 0.87 -1.95
CA TYR A 8 3.69 0.01 -3.11
C TYR A 8 4.61 0.59 -4.16
N SER A 9 5.33 -0.27 -4.87
CA SER A 9 6.11 0.11 -6.06
C SER A 9 5.19 0.43 -7.24
N GLU A 10 5.70 1.18 -8.24
CA GLU A 10 4.93 1.56 -9.44
C GLU A 10 4.39 0.36 -10.23
N ASP A 11 5.10 -0.76 -10.22
CA ASP A 11 4.74 -2.03 -10.84
C ASP A 11 3.95 -2.97 -9.92
N PHE A 12 3.68 -2.55 -8.68
CA PHE A 12 2.99 -3.30 -7.64
C PHE A 12 3.62 -4.67 -7.30
N ASP A 13 4.90 -4.90 -7.65
CA ASP A 13 5.60 -6.12 -7.26
C ASP A 13 5.90 -6.15 -5.76
N THR A 14 6.21 -5.00 -5.19
CA THR A 14 6.42 -4.83 -3.75
C THR A 14 5.26 -4.04 -3.17
N VAL A 15 4.55 -4.66 -2.22
CA VAL A 15 3.44 -4.03 -1.50
C VAL A 15 3.60 -4.33 -0.03
N THR A 16 3.48 -3.29 0.80
CA THR A 16 3.44 -3.42 2.26
C THR A 16 2.23 -2.70 2.82
N ALA A 17 1.64 -3.26 3.86
CA ALA A 17 0.47 -2.71 4.53
C ALA A 17 0.63 -2.91 6.04
N SER A 18 0.42 -1.87 6.82
CA SER A 18 0.56 -1.93 8.27
C SER A 18 -0.39 -0.96 8.98
N CYS A 19 -0.55 -1.16 10.28
CA CYS A 19 -1.40 -0.36 11.13
C CYS A 19 -0.55 0.21 12.27
N GLN A 20 -0.57 1.54 12.43
CA GLN A 20 0.23 2.23 13.43
C GLN A 20 -0.66 3.12 14.31
N THR A 21 -0.42 3.11 15.61
CA THR A 21 -1.01 4.08 16.52
C THR A 21 -0.07 5.29 16.65
N LEU A 22 -0.62 6.50 16.72
CA LEU A 22 0.14 7.76 16.79
C LEU A 22 1.14 7.87 17.97
N SER A 23 1.14 6.91 18.89
CA SER A 23 2.02 6.91 20.06
C SER A 23 3.47 6.50 19.74
N THR A 24 3.76 5.97 18.54
CA THR A 24 5.03 5.25 18.29
C THR A 24 6.10 6.03 17.53
N SER A 25 5.80 7.09 16.78
CA SER A 25 6.86 7.87 16.11
C SER A 25 6.41 9.23 15.54
N ARG A 26 7.16 10.31 15.83
CA ARG A 26 7.01 11.63 15.15
C ARG A 26 7.15 11.55 13.62
N ARG A 27 7.84 10.52 13.11
CA ARG A 27 7.96 10.29 11.67
C ARG A 27 6.66 9.82 11.04
N ILE A 28 5.89 8.98 11.75
CA ILE A 28 4.58 8.49 11.29
C ILE A 28 3.56 9.63 11.34
N LEU A 29 3.63 10.48 12.38
CA LEU A 29 2.90 11.73 12.45
C LEU A 29 3.13 12.58 11.20
N ASN A 30 4.39 12.89 10.84
CA ASN A 30 4.67 13.67 9.62
C ASN A 30 4.25 12.98 8.30
N LEU A 31 4.26 11.64 8.25
CA LEU A 31 3.87 10.90 7.05
C LEU A 31 2.34 10.92 6.83
N CYS A 32 1.57 10.88 7.92
CA CYS A 32 0.11 10.76 7.87
C CYS A 32 -0.64 12.04 8.33
N GLU A 33 0.06 13.06 8.83
CA GLU A 33 -0.48 14.41 9.06
C GLU A 33 -0.55 15.15 7.72
N GLY A 34 -1.62 14.90 6.96
CA GLY A 34 -1.95 15.55 5.71
C GLY A 34 -2.59 14.59 4.70
N ASP A 35 -3.38 15.13 3.77
CA ASP A 35 -4.10 14.41 2.70
C ASP A 35 -3.18 13.82 1.59
N ARG A 36 -1.95 13.46 1.95
CA ARG A 36 -0.86 13.39 0.99
C ARG A 36 -0.37 11.97 0.80
N VAL A 37 -0.94 11.35 -0.23
CA VAL A 37 -0.21 10.37 -1.03
C VAL A 37 1.19 10.92 -1.28
N SER A 38 2.21 10.20 -0.82
CA SER A 38 3.60 10.59 -1.02
C SER A 38 4.23 9.61 -2.00
N THR A 39 4.67 10.12 -3.14
CA THR A 39 5.40 9.32 -4.13
C THR A 39 6.86 9.74 -4.10
N ASN A 40 7.75 8.82 -3.78
CA ASN A 40 9.19 9.03 -3.74
C ASN A 40 9.90 7.84 -4.41
N ILE A 41 10.69 8.11 -5.44
CA ILE A 41 11.57 7.13 -6.12
C ILE A 41 10.81 5.83 -6.47
N GLY A 42 9.72 5.94 -7.23
CA GLY A 42 8.95 4.78 -7.69
C GLY A 42 8.18 4.02 -6.60
N VAL A 43 8.11 4.55 -5.37
CA VAL A 43 7.29 4.03 -4.28
C VAL A 43 6.24 5.05 -3.91
N THR A 44 4.98 4.61 -3.90
CA THR A 44 3.85 5.40 -3.41
C THR A 44 3.50 4.94 -2.01
N THR A 45 3.34 5.87 -1.09
CA THR A 45 2.91 5.65 0.30
C THR A 45 1.60 6.40 0.55
N ARG A 46 0.65 5.74 1.19
CA ARG A 46 -0.66 6.31 1.55
C ARG A 46 -1.00 6.01 3.00
N CYS A 47 -1.69 6.96 3.63
CA CYS A 47 -2.24 6.81 4.96
C CYS A 47 -3.76 6.99 4.91
N CYS A 48 -4.46 6.27 5.78
CA CYS A 48 -5.90 6.40 5.97
C CYS A 48 -6.26 5.95 7.39
N SER A 49 -7.49 6.20 7.84
CA SER A 49 -7.92 5.89 9.23
C SER A 49 -9.15 4.98 9.32
N GLU A 50 -9.74 4.61 8.18
CA GLU A 50 -10.87 3.70 8.10
C GLU A 50 -10.43 2.23 8.21
N ASN A 51 -11.39 1.34 8.47
CA ASN A 51 -11.10 -0.08 8.55
C ASN A 51 -10.74 -0.62 7.16
N MET A 52 -9.63 -1.36 7.07
CA MET A 52 -9.16 -2.02 5.84
C MET A 52 -8.89 -1.08 4.65
N CYS A 53 -8.71 0.22 4.87
CA CYS A 53 -8.53 1.20 3.80
C CYS A 53 -7.16 1.17 3.09
N ASN A 54 -6.23 0.32 3.53
CA ASN A 54 -4.86 0.24 3.04
C ASN A 54 -4.63 -1.01 2.17
N ASP A 55 -5.54 -1.22 1.21
CA ASP A 55 -5.63 -2.40 0.37
C ASP A 55 -5.37 -2.13 -1.13
N VAL A 56 -5.19 -0.89 -1.56
CA VAL A 56 -5.05 -0.54 -2.99
C VAL A 56 -3.86 -1.24 -3.63
N GLY A 57 -2.70 -1.21 -2.96
CA GLY A 57 -1.53 -1.94 -3.45
C GLY A 57 -1.79 -3.45 -3.53
N ILE A 58 -2.50 -4.00 -2.54
CA ILE A 58 -2.81 -5.43 -2.44
C ILE A 58 -3.76 -5.86 -3.56
N GLU A 59 -4.81 -5.09 -3.81
CA GLU A 59 -5.77 -5.35 -4.89
C GLU A 59 -5.08 -5.35 -6.26
N LYS A 60 -4.18 -4.39 -6.49
CA LYS A 60 -3.45 -4.25 -7.76
C LYS A 60 -2.48 -5.40 -7.98
N ARG A 61 -1.73 -5.79 -6.94
CA ARG A 61 -0.84 -6.96 -6.99
C ARG A 61 -1.61 -8.25 -7.24
N THR A 62 -2.72 -8.45 -6.53
CA THR A 62 -3.57 -9.65 -6.70
C THR A 62 -4.11 -9.76 -8.13
N LYS A 63 -4.51 -8.64 -8.75
CA LYS A 63 -4.95 -8.60 -10.16
C LYS A 63 -3.80 -8.92 -11.12
N LYS A 64 -2.59 -8.45 -10.83
CA LYS A 64 -1.37 -8.77 -11.62
C LYS A 64 -1.04 -10.26 -11.56
N ASP A 65 -1.01 -10.85 -10.37
CA ASP A 65 -0.74 -12.28 -10.18
C ASP A 65 -1.81 -13.15 -10.86
N SER A 66 -3.09 -12.76 -10.77
CA SER A 66 -4.19 -13.44 -11.44
C SER A 66 -4.12 -13.35 -12.97
N SER A 67 -3.46 -12.31 -13.50
CA SER A 67 -3.25 -12.13 -14.94
C SER A 67 -1.99 -12.84 -15.45
N ALA A 68 -0.97 -12.99 -14.60
CA ALA A 68 0.25 -13.75 -14.90
C ALA A 68 0.01 -15.28 -14.88
N GLY A 69 -1.00 -15.76 -14.14
CA GLY A 69 -1.36 -17.19 -14.06
C GLY A 69 -2.08 -17.78 -15.28
N LYS A 70 -2.33 -17.02 -16.36
CA LYS A 70 -3.04 -17.50 -17.57
C LYS A 70 -2.13 -17.86 -18.76
N GLN A 71 -0.90 -18.30 -18.52
CA GLN A 71 -0.06 -18.95 -19.55
C GLN A 71 0.42 -20.32 -19.08
N LYS A 72 -0.43 -21.34 -19.28
CA LYS A 72 -0.05 -22.73 -19.59
C LYS A 72 -1.30 -23.61 -19.57
N ILE A 73 -1.94 -23.77 -20.72
CA ILE A 73 -2.49 -25.08 -21.16
C ILE A 73 -2.45 -25.04 -22.70
N GLU A 74 -1.36 -25.51 -23.29
CA GLU A 74 -1.36 -25.99 -24.68
C GLU A 74 -2.01 -27.38 -24.70
N HIS A 75 -2.91 -27.62 -25.66
CA HIS A 75 -3.33 -28.94 -26.12
C HIS A 75 -3.10 -29.01 -27.63
#